data_AF-A0A512BQY5-F1
#
_entry.id   AF-A0A512BQY5-F1
#
_cell.length_a   1.000
_cell.length_b   1.000
_cell.length_c   1.000
_cell.angle_alpha   90.00
_cell.angle_beta   90.00
_cell.angle_gamma   90.00
#
_symmetry.space_group_name_H-M   'P 1'
#
loop_
_entity.id
_entity.type
_entity.pdbx_description
1 polymer ?
#
loop_
_entity_poly.entity_id
_entity_poly.type
_entity_poly.pdbx_seq_one_letter_code
_entity_poly.pdbx_strand_id
1 'polypeptide(L)'
;MAVIDLSMPELNGLEATRRIRQSLPDTEVLIFTMHESEELIREVLGAGARGYLLKSDAVRQLIPAVESLSQKKPYFAGRVSEVLLDGFLKGGQVTLEGPAAERLTSREREVVQLLAEGNSNKQIARLLDLSVKTVETHRTAAMRKLELNSLPDLVRYAVRMQIIQA
;
A
#
# COMPACT_ATOMS: atom_id res chain seq x y z
N MET A 1 -13.36 1.64 13.03
CA MET A 1 -12.70 0.55 12.28
C MET A 1 -12.93 0.79 10.80
N ALA A 2 -11.95 0.48 9.96
CA ALA A 2 -12.05 0.56 8.50
C ALA A 2 -11.63 -0.78 7.87
N VAL A 3 -12.36 -1.21 6.83
CA VAL A 3 -11.97 -2.33 5.97
C VAL A 3 -11.59 -1.73 4.62
N ILE A 4 -10.35 -1.96 4.18
CA ILE A 4 -9.75 -1.22 3.08
C ILE A 4 -9.20 -2.20 2.05
N ASP A 5 -9.58 -2.02 0.79
CA ASP A 5 -8.92 -2.67 -0.34
C ASP A 5 -7.61 -1.96 -0.67
N LEU A 6 -6.58 -2.72 -1.04
CA LEU A 6 -5.32 -2.13 -1.50
C LEU A 6 -5.41 -1.58 -2.91
N SER A 7 -6.19 -2.23 -3.78
CA SER A 7 -6.33 -1.86 -5.19
C SER A 7 -7.46 -0.84 -5.41
N MET A 8 -7.49 0.23 -4.61
CA MET A 8 -8.45 1.33 -4.80
C MET A 8 -7.93 2.35 -5.82
N PRO A 9 -8.79 2.85 -6.73
CA PRO A 9 -8.42 3.92 -7.66
C PRO A 9 -8.17 5.24 -6.91
N GLU A 10 -7.39 6.13 -7.54
CA GLU A 10 -7.01 7.46 -7.03
C GLU A 10 -6.14 7.46 -5.77
N LEU A 11 -6.64 6.90 -4.66
CA LEU A 11 -5.94 6.74 -3.40
C LEU A 11 -5.83 5.25 -3.05
N ASN A 12 -4.65 4.66 -3.23
CA ASN A 12 -4.44 3.26 -2.83
C ASN A 12 -4.68 3.03 -1.34
N GLY A 13 -5.02 1.78 -1.00
CA GLY A 13 -5.32 1.38 0.37
C GLY A 13 -4.16 1.51 1.35
N LEU A 14 -2.91 1.43 0.88
CA LEU A 14 -1.74 1.62 1.73
C LEU A 14 -1.68 3.06 2.24
N GLU A 15 -1.86 4.03 1.36
CA GLU A 15 -1.83 5.43 1.71
C GLU A 15 -3.09 5.86 2.47
N ALA A 16 -4.25 5.34 2.08
CA ALA A 16 -5.49 5.51 2.85
C ALA A 16 -5.29 5.04 4.31
N THR A 17 -4.63 3.88 4.50
CA THR A 17 -4.30 3.36 5.83
C THR A 17 -3.43 4.35 6.62
N ARG A 18 -2.34 4.86 6.02
CA ARG A 18 -1.48 5.84 6.69
C ARG A 18 -2.25 7.08 7.13
N ARG A 19 -3.03 7.66 6.22
CA ARG A 19 -3.82 8.87 6.50
C ARG A 19 -4.86 8.63 7.58
N ILE A 20 -5.57 7.51 7.54
CA ILE A 20 -6.54 7.12 8.58
C ILE A 20 -5.84 6.97 9.93
N ARG A 21 -4.70 6.27 9.99
CA ARG A 21 -3.96 6.06 11.24
C ARG A 21 -3.35 7.36 11.80
N GLN A 22 -2.99 8.31 10.93
CA GLN A 22 -2.51 9.63 11.34
C GLN A 22 -3.63 10.53 11.87
N SER A 23 -4.78 10.59 11.17
CA SER A 23 -5.90 11.45 11.55
C SER A 23 -6.78 10.86 12.66
N LEU A 24 -6.88 9.53 12.72
CA LEU A 24 -7.71 8.78 13.67
C LEU A 24 -6.91 7.60 14.26
N PRO A 25 -5.98 7.85 15.21
CA PRO A 25 -5.05 6.84 15.75
C PRO A 25 -5.71 5.64 16.45
N ASP A 26 -6.96 5.76 16.86
CA ASP A 26 -7.75 4.66 17.46
C ASP A 26 -8.48 3.80 16.43
N THR A 27 -8.47 4.18 15.14
CA THR A 27 -9.12 3.39 14.10
C THR A 27 -8.27 2.17 13.77
N GLU A 28 -8.83 1.00 14.05
CA GLU A 28 -8.32 -0.28 13.56
C GLU A 28 -8.59 -0.42 12.06
N VAL A 29 -7.55 -0.80 11.32
CA VAL A 29 -7.60 -0.97 9.86
C VAL A 29 -7.37 -2.43 9.50
N LEU A 30 -8.35 -3.02 8.82
CA LEU A 30 -8.28 -4.33 8.18
C LEU A 30 -7.99 -4.15 6.69
N ILE A 31 -6.88 -4.70 6.23
CA ILE A 31 -6.57 -4.78 4.81
C ILE A 31 -7.29 -5.98 4.20
N PHE A 32 -8.04 -5.77 3.12
CA PHE A 32 -8.83 -6.79 2.44
C PHE A 32 -8.44 -6.85 0.96
N THR A 33 -7.56 -7.79 0.61
CA THR A 33 -6.80 -7.74 -0.66
C THR A 33 -6.73 -9.11 -1.34
N MET A 34 -6.48 -9.14 -2.66
CA MET A 34 -6.15 -10.38 -3.38
C MET A 34 -4.67 -10.75 -3.26
N HIS A 35 -3.84 -9.84 -2.74
CA HIS A 35 -2.38 -9.92 -2.82
C HIS A 35 -1.79 -10.54 -1.55
N GLU A 36 -0.75 -11.37 -1.67
CA GLU A 36 -0.10 -12.03 -0.53
C GLU A 36 1.42 -11.83 -0.47
N SER A 37 1.95 -10.80 -1.14
CA SER A 37 3.39 -10.59 -1.18
C SER A 37 3.96 -10.12 0.16
N GLU A 38 5.11 -10.68 0.53
CA GLU A 38 5.80 -10.37 1.80
C GLU A 38 6.15 -8.88 1.93
N GLU A 39 6.57 -8.25 0.83
CA GLU A 39 6.87 -6.83 0.78
C GLU A 39 5.63 -5.98 1.08
N LEU A 40 4.50 -6.31 0.47
CA LEU A 40 3.25 -5.59 0.67
C LEU A 40 2.76 -5.74 2.10
N ILE A 41 2.79 -6.96 2.65
CA ILE A 41 2.46 -7.24 4.05
C ILE A 41 3.28 -6.35 4.98
N ARG A 42 4.60 -6.25 4.77
CA ARG A 42 5.45 -5.35 5.57
C ARG A 42 5.08 -3.88 5.42
N GLU A 43 4.80 -3.41 4.20
CA GLU A 43 4.41 -2.02 3.94
C GLU A 43 3.10 -1.65 4.65
N VAL A 44 2.06 -2.47 4.58
CA VAL A 44 0.77 -2.16 5.25
C VAL A 44 0.86 -2.23 6.77
N LEU A 45 1.63 -3.17 7.31
CA LEU A 45 1.89 -3.24 8.75
C LEU A 45 2.64 -1.99 9.23
N GLY A 46 3.66 -1.57 8.47
CA GLY A 46 4.40 -0.32 8.71
C GLY A 46 3.51 0.92 8.60
N ALA A 47 2.49 0.90 7.73
CA ALA A 47 1.47 1.95 7.66
C ALA A 47 0.49 1.98 8.85
N GLY A 48 0.54 0.97 9.73
CA GLY A 48 -0.28 0.88 10.94
C GLY A 48 -1.54 0.03 10.77
N ALA A 49 -1.65 -0.77 9.70
CA ALA A 49 -2.69 -1.79 9.63
C ALA A 49 -2.49 -2.84 10.75
N ARG A 50 -3.60 -3.28 11.32
CA ARG A 50 -3.61 -4.24 12.44
C ARG A 50 -4.36 -5.52 12.10
N GLY A 51 -4.96 -5.59 10.91
CA GLY A 51 -5.40 -6.83 10.33
C GLY A 51 -5.10 -6.91 8.83
N TYR A 52 -4.95 -8.14 8.35
CA TYR A 52 -4.74 -8.46 6.95
C TYR A 52 -5.53 -9.72 6.60
N LEU A 53 -6.35 -9.63 5.57
CA LEU A 53 -7.18 -10.72 5.11
C LEU A 53 -7.18 -10.82 3.59
N LEU A 54 -6.98 -12.04 3.09
CA LEU A 54 -7.13 -12.33 1.68
C LEU A 54 -8.60 -12.41 1.30
N LYS A 55 -8.96 -11.83 0.16
CA LYS A 55 -10.31 -11.91 -0.41
C LYS A 55 -10.73 -13.36 -0.70
N SER A 56 -9.79 -14.26 -0.97
CA SER A 56 -10.05 -15.70 -1.08
C SER A 56 -10.63 -16.32 0.19
N ASP A 57 -10.30 -15.75 1.36
CA ASP A 57 -10.64 -16.29 2.68
C ASP A 57 -11.84 -15.56 3.32
N ALA A 58 -12.38 -14.56 2.62
CA ALA A 58 -13.41 -13.65 3.11
C ALA A 58 -14.62 -14.37 3.72
N VAL A 59 -15.10 -15.42 3.05
CA VAL A 59 -16.32 -16.15 3.41
C VAL A 59 -16.26 -16.70 4.83
N ARG A 60 -15.07 -17.11 5.31
CA ARG A 60 -14.93 -17.74 6.63
C ARG A 60 -14.28 -16.83 7.66
N GLN A 61 -13.40 -15.92 7.21
CA GLN A 61 -12.51 -15.19 8.11
C GLN A 61 -12.87 -13.71 8.28
N LEU A 62 -13.73 -13.13 7.43
CA LEU A 62 -14.04 -11.70 7.50
C LEU A 62 -14.74 -11.31 8.80
N ILE A 63 -15.77 -12.05 9.19
CA ILE A 63 -16.51 -11.77 10.44
C ILE A 63 -15.58 -11.94 11.67
N PRO A 64 -14.85 -13.07 11.84
CA PRO A 64 -13.87 -13.20 12.92
C PRO A 64 -12.81 -12.10 12.94
N ALA A 65 -12.31 -11.67 11.78
CA ALA A 65 -11.31 -10.61 11.68
C ALA A 65 -11.85 -9.28 12.19
N VAL A 66 -13.05 -8.90 11.77
CA VAL A 66 -13.74 -7.68 12.22
C VAL A 66 -14.01 -7.72 13.72
N GLU A 67 -14.51 -8.84 14.25
CA GLU A 67 -14.77 -9.00 15.68
C GLU A 67 -13.49 -8.88 16.51
N SER A 68 -12.40 -9.53 16.08
CA SER A 68 -11.10 -9.43 16.75
C SER A 68 -10.58 -7.99 16.78
N LEU A 69 -10.60 -7.31 15.63
CA LEU A 69 -10.14 -5.91 15.54
C LEU A 69 -11.02 -4.96 16.35
N SER A 70 -12.32 -5.19 16.43
CA SER A 70 -13.21 -4.39 17.30
C SER A 70 -12.81 -4.46 18.77
N GLN A 71 -12.15 -5.55 19.19
CA GLN A 71 -11.59 -5.74 20.53
C GLN A 71 -10.13 -5.27 20.64
N LYS A 72 -9.62 -4.51 19.65
CA LYS A 72 -8.22 -4.08 19.52
C LYS A 72 -7.20 -5.23 19.48
N LYS A 73 -7.64 -6.43 19.06
CA LYS A 73 -6.78 -7.60 18.89
C LYS A 73 -6.40 -7.74 17.41
N PRO A 74 -5.10 -7.73 17.07
CA PRO A 74 -4.66 -7.92 15.69
C PRO A 74 -5.17 -9.24 15.11
N TYR A 75 -5.45 -9.25 13.81
CA TYR A 75 -5.93 -10.44 13.12
C TYR A 75 -5.18 -10.66 11.81
N PHE A 76 -4.39 -11.73 11.76
CA PHE A 76 -3.63 -12.14 10.60
C PHE A 76 -3.87 -13.62 10.33
N ALA A 77 -4.18 -13.97 9.09
CA ALA A 77 -4.50 -15.33 8.69
C ALA A 77 -3.45 -15.90 7.74
N GLY A 78 -3.26 -17.23 7.81
CA GLY A 78 -2.46 -18.00 6.86
C GLY A 78 -1.03 -17.48 6.69
N ARG A 79 -0.62 -17.29 5.44
CA ARG A 79 0.73 -16.90 5.00
C ARG A 79 1.23 -15.60 5.64
N VAL A 80 0.33 -14.71 6.04
CA VAL A 80 0.70 -13.45 6.71
C VAL A 80 1.32 -13.72 8.08
N SER A 81 0.76 -14.67 8.83
CA SER A 81 1.27 -15.05 10.15
C SER A 81 2.63 -15.75 10.05
N GLU A 82 2.86 -16.51 8.98
CA GLU A 82 4.16 -17.12 8.68
C GLU A 82 5.22 -16.06 8.37
N VAL A 83 4.89 -15.07 7.52
CA VAL A 83 5.78 -13.94 7.21
C VAL A 83 6.17 -13.16 8.46
N LEU A 84 5.19 -12.90 9.35
CA LEU A 84 5.42 -12.22 10.62
C LEU A 84 6.35 -13.01 11.53
N LEU A 85 6.13 -14.33 11.63
CA LEU A 85 6.94 -15.23 12.45
C LEU A 85 8.37 -15.32 11.92
N ASP A 86 8.55 -15.50 10.61
CA ASP A 86 9.85 -15.54 9.95
C ASP A 86 10.63 -14.24 10.14
N GLY A 87 9.95 -13.09 10.03
CA GLY A 87 10.54 -11.77 10.28
C GLY A 87 11.02 -11.61 11.72
N PHE A 88 10.28 -12.15 12.69
CA PHE A 88 10.66 -12.16 14.11
C PHE A 88 11.83 -13.11 14.40
N LEU A 89 11.81 -14.34 13.85
CA LEU A 89 12.80 -15.38 14.11
C LEU A 89 14.18 -15.07 13.50
N LYS A 90 14.25 -14.30 12.42
CA LYS A 90 15.52 -13.91 11.77
C LYS A 90 16.34 -12.87 12.55
N GLY A 91 15.97 -12.55 13.79
CA GLY A 91 16.81 -11.81 14.75
C GLY A 91 16.99 -10.32 14.48
N GLY A 92 16.26 -9.75 13.51
CA GLY A 92 16.32 -8.32 13.20
C GLY A 92 15.16 -7.58 13.84
N GLN A 93 15.39 -6.31 14.23
CA GLN A 93 14.34 -5.31 14.07
C GLN A 93 13.65 -5.62 12.75
N VAL A 94 12.35 -5.91 12.75
CA VAL A 94 11.60 -5.96 11.50
C VAL A 94 11.79 -4.58 10.92
N THR A 95 12.73 -4.45 9.98
CA THR A 95 12.85 -3.24 9.18
C THR A 95 11.60 -3.33 8.31
N LEU A 96 10.52 -2.76 8.84
CA LEU A 96 9.25 -2.59 8.14
C LEU A 96 9.47 -1.75 6.87
N GLU A 97 10.63 -1.11 6.78
CA GLU A 97 11.24 -0.51 5.61
C GLU A 97 12.29 -1.47 5.02
N GLY A 98 12.07 -1.96 3.81
CA GLY A 98 13.14 -2.54 2.99
C GLY A 98 14.16 -1.47 2.58
N PRO A 99 15.20 -1.80 1.80
CA PRO A 99 16.24 -0.84 1.44
C PRO A 99 15.64 0.46 0.88
N ALA A 100 15.74 1.55 1.65
CA ALA A 100 15.07 2.82 1.40
C ALA A 100 15.49 3.52 0.09
N ALA A 101 16.63 3.10 -0.47
CA ALA A 101 17.20 3.70 -1.68
C ALA A 101 16.44 3.34 -2.96
N GLU A 102 15.75 2.19 -2.99
CA GLU A 102 15.10 1.66 -4.20
C GLU A 102 13.57 1.80 -4.19
N ARG A 103 12.99 2.21 -3.05
CA ARG A 103 11.53 2.34 -2.91
C ARG A 103 11.04 3.75 -3.23
N LEU A 104 9.90 3.80 -3.91
CA LEU A 104 9.12 5.03 -4.07
C LEU A 104 8.64 5.52 -2.70
N THR A 105 8.80 6.82 -2.45
CA THR A 105 8.11 7.51 -1.36
C THR A 105 6.60 7.44 -1.56
N SER A 106 5.83 7.71 -0.50
CA SER A 106 4.36 7.79 -0.56
C SER A 106 3.87 8.66 -1.71
N ARG A 107 4.46 9.85 -1.86
CA ARG A 107 4.06 10.81 -2.88
C ARG A 107 4.47 10.41 -4.28
N GLU A 108 5.66 9.83 -4.44
CA GLU A 108 6.07 9.26 -5.72
C GLU A 108 5.15 8.12 -6.14
N ARG A 109 4.76 7.23 -5.21
CA ARG A 109 3.85 6.12 -5.48
C ARG A 109 2.45 6.59 -5.88
N GLU A 110 1.88 7.57 -5.19
CA GLU A 110 0.60 8.19 -5.59
C GLU A 110 0.67 8.75 -7.02
N VAL A 111 1.75 9.45 -7.36
CA VAL A 111 1.95 10.00 -8.70
C VAL A 111 2.08 8.87 -9.74
N VAL A 112 2.85 7.81 -9.44
CA VAL A 112 2.96 6.63 -10.32
C VAL A 112 1.60 5.97 -10.53
N GLN A 113 0.81 5.78 -9.48
CA GLN A 113 -0.53 5.22 -9.58
C GLN A 113 -1.42 6.04 -10.51
N LEU A 114 -1.56 7.34 -10.24
CA LEU A 114 -2.45 8.20 -11.04
C LEU A 114 -1.99 8.32 -12.50
N LEU A 115 -0.67 8.31 -12.76
CA LEU A 115 -0.12 8.25 -14.12
C LEU A 115 -0.50 6.93 -14.81
N ALA A 116 -0.41 5.81 -14.09
CA ALA A 116 -0.74 4.51 -14.62
C ALA A 116 -2.25 4.35 -14.88
N GLU A 117 -3.09 5.05 -14.12
CA GLU A 117 -4.54 5.20 -14.35
C GLU A 117 -4.89 6.14 -15.52
N GLY A 118 -3.89 6.75 -16.17
CA GLY A 118 -4.07 7.58 -17.37
C GLY A 118 -4.25 9.08 -17.10
N ASN A 119 -4.02 9.56 -15.88
CA ASN A 119 -4.11 10.98 -15.56
C ASN A 119 -2.89 11.76 -16.09
N SER A 120 -3.14 12.95 -16.65
CA SER A 120 -2.08 13.91 -16.99
C SER A 120 -1.53 14.61 -15.75
N ASN A 121 -0.31 15.16 -15.82
CA ASN A 121 0.30 15.94 -14.72
C ASN A 121 -0.62 17.06 -14.21
N LYS A 122 -1.43 17.67 -15.10
CA LYS A 122 -2.41 18.72 -14.74
C LYS A 122 -3.58 18.17 -13.93
N GLN A 123 -4.09 16.99 -14.27
CA GLN A 123 -5.15 16.32 -13.52
C GLN A 123 -4.63 15.87 -12.15
N ILE A 124 -3.45 15.24 -12.11
CA ILE A 124 -2.79 14.81 -10.87
C ILE A 124 -2.55 15.99 -9.93
N ALA A 125 -2.08 17.12 -10.45
CA ALA A 125 -1.89 18.33 -9.67
C ALA A 125 -3.17 18.79 -8.98
N ARG A 126 -4.33 18.70 -9.66
CA ARG A 126 -5.63 19.03 -9.07
C ARG A 126 -6.08 18.00 -8.03
N LEU A 127 -5.95 16.71 -8.33
CA LEU A 127 -6.35 15.62 -7.42
C LEU A 127 -5.56 15.64 -6.10
N LEU A 128 -4.28 15.99 -6.19
CA LEU A 128 -3.37 15.97 -5.05
C LEU A 128 -3.18 17.33 -4.36
N ASP A 129 -3.87 18.37 -4.82
CA ASP A 129 -3.72 19.77 -4.40
C ASP A 129 -2.24 20.25 -4.42
N LEU A 130 -1.60 20.09 -5.58
CA LEU A 130 -0.21 20.45 -5.84
C LEU A 130 -0.04 21.33 -7.07
N SER A 131 1.14 21.94 -7.20
CA SER A 131 1.56 22.53 -8.46
C SER A 131 1.94 21.44 -9.49
N VAL A 132 1.71 21.73 -10.78
CA VAL A 132 2.13 20.84 -11.88
C VAL A 132 3.64 20.56 -11.82
N LYS A 133 4.44 21.57 -11.45
CA LYS A 133 5.89 21.45 -11.29
C LYS A 133 6.28 20.47 -10.17
N THR A 134 5.52 20.46 -9.08
CA THR A 134 5.71 19.51 -7.97
C THR A 134 5.42 18.08 -8.43
N VAL A 135 4.33 17.87 -9.18
CA VAL A 135 4.00 16.56 -9.76
C VAL A 135 5.09 16.08 -10.72
N GLU A 136 5.60 16.97 -11.59
CA GLU A 136 6.71 16.65 -12.48
C GLU A 136 7.98 16.25 -11.74
N THR A 137 8.23 16.88 -10.60
CA THR A 137 9.39 16.58 -9.74
C THR A 137 9.27 15.17 -9.16
N HIS A 138 8.11 14.83 -8.57
CA HIS A 138 7.85 13.48 -8.06
C HIS A 138 7.86 12.42 -9.17
N ARG A 139 7.26 12.70 -10.33
CA ARG A 139 7.32 11.80 -11.49
C ARG A 139 8.76 11.53 -11.91
N THR A 140 9.59 12.58 -12.01
CA THR A 140 10.98 12.45 -12.44
C THR A 140 11.80 11.66 -11.41
N ALA A 141 11.60 11.93 -10.13
CA ALA A 141 12.26 11.19 -9.05
C ALA A 141 11.85 9.70 -9.06
N ALA A 142 10.57 9.40 -9.26
CA ALA A 142 10.05 8.04 -9.38
C ALA A 142 10.65 7.30 -10.57
N MET A 143 10.60 7.90 -11.77
CA MET A 143 11.16 7.32 -13.00
C MET A 143 12.67 7.04 -12.84
N ARG A 144 13.41 7.94 -12.19
CA ARG A 144 14.84 7.76 -11.91
C ARG A 144 15.11 6.60 -10.95
N LYS A 145 14.34 6.50 -9.85
CA LYS A 145 14.49 5.41 -8.87
C LYS A 145 14.16 4.05 -9.45
N LEU A 146 13.20 4.00 -10.37
CA LEU A 146 12.75 2.76 -11.00
C LEU A 146 13.52 2.43 -12.30
N GLU A 147 14.45 3.30 -12.71
CA GLU A 147 15.20 3.19 -13.96
C GLU A 147 14.30 3.06 -15.21
N LEU A 148 13.13 3.71 -15.18
CA LEU A 148 12.16 3.68 -16.26
C LEU A 148 12.32 4.89 -17.16
N ASN A 149 12.22 4.67 -18.47
CA ASN A 149 12.45 5.70 -19.47
C ASN A 149 11.17 6.11 -20.23
N SER A 150 10.07 5.36 -20.08
CA SER A 150 8.82 5.65 -20.77
C SER A 150 7.58 5.43 -19.90
N LEU A 151 6.48 6.11 -20.25
CA LEU A 151 5.17 5.92 -19.59
C LEU A 151 4.65 4.46 -19.73
N PRO A 152 4.77 3.78 -20.89
CA PRO A 152 4.46 2.36 -20.98
C PRO A 152 5.24 1.48 -20.01
N ASP A 153 6.52 1.77 -19.76
CA ASP A 153 7.32 1.05 -18.76
C ASP A 153 6.78 1.26 -17.34
N LEU A 154 6.37 2.49 -17.02
CA LEU A 154 5.74 2.82 -15.75
C LEU A 154 4.40 2.11 -15.56
N VAL A 155 3.57 2.04 -16.59
CA VAL A 155 2.30 1.29 -16.54
C VAL A 155 2.57 -0.20 -16.31
N ARG A 156 3.51 -0.80 -17.05
CA ARG A 156 3.92 -2.20 -16.86
C ARG A 156 4.45 -2.46 -15.47
N TYR A 157 5.26 -1.55 -14.94
CA TYR A 157 5.75 -1.60 -13.56
C TYR A 157 4.59 -1.54 -12.56
N ALA A 158 3.66 -0.60 -12.72
CA ALA A 158 2.53 -0.42 -11.83
C ALA A 158 1.61 -1.66 -11.79
N VAL A 159 1.41 -2.33 -12.93
CA VAL A 159 0.72 -3.62 -13.00
C VAL A 159 1.54 -4.72 -12.30
N ARG A 160 2.84 -4.85 -12.60
CA ARG A 160 3.70 -5.89 -12.00
C ARG A 160 3.77 -5.77 -10.47
N MET A 161 3.85 -4.55 -9.97
CA MET A 161 3.89 -4.26 -8.53
C MET A 161 2.50 -4.16 -7.89
N GLN A 162 1.43 -4.46 -8.64
CA GLN A 162 0.04 -4.46 -8.19
C GLN A 162 -0.42 -3.11 -7.59
N ILE A 163 0.16 -2.01 -8.08
CA ILE A 163 -0.25 -0.64 -7.77
C ILE A 163 -1.60 -0.34 -8.43
N ILE A 164 -1.81 -0.86 -9.64
CA ILE A 164 -3.08 -0.81 -10.38
C ILE A 164 -3.44 -2.22 -10.86
N GLN A 165 -4.73 -2.45 -11.17
CA GLN A 165 -5.17 -3.69 -11.83
C GLN A 165 -5.10 -3.55 -13.35
N ALA A 166 -4.79 -4.66 -14.04
CA ALA A 166 -4.70 -4.75 -15.50
C ALA A 166 -6.09 -4.87 -16.15
#